data_AF-A0AAJ3RHM3-F1
#
_entry.id   AF-A0AAJ3RHM3-F1
#
_cell.length_a   1.000
_cell.length_b   1.000
_cell.length_c   1.000
_cell.angle_alpha   90.00
_cell.angle_beta   90.00
_cell.angle_gamma   90.00
#
_symmetry.space_group_name_H-M   'P 1'
#
loop_
_entity.id
_entity.type
_entity.pdbx_description
1 polymer ?
#
loop_
_entity_poly.entity_id
_entity_poly.type
_entity_poly.pdbx_seq_one_letter_code
_entity_poly.pdbx_strand_id
1 'polypeptide(L)'
;MTKTANKGEWSEIYVLLKLLGEKKLYAGDGELNKIEDLFYPILKVLRQEQTNYYEYTLEDDLVIVSGNGEELLRKSAADFLNQANSLLEIIRKSKGVFDVPEIELFMSEIHCNKIKASSQQKKDITIVIHDLRTGMTPMLGFSIKSQLGENSTLFNAGKTTNFTFTITGYDFSDAEIEAVNSINTSSKIKDRTTKIKELGGTFKFKMMDDAICRNNFILIDSYLPHIMARILVESNQSSMKNLKELTEIISKQNPLNYDTTYNQRFYEHKVKNFLVATALGMVPHTPWNGEYQANGGYLVVKEDGDVLCYHFYDRNLFEDYLYCNTKLETASSSRYEFGKLYKNKEGELCFKLNLQVRFK
;
A
#
# COMPACT_ATOMS: atom_id res chain seq x y z
N MET A 1 22.91 -16.73 16.25
CA MET A 1 21.47 -17.03 16.25
C MET A 1 20.99 -16.80 14.84
N THR A 2 20.45 -17.82 14.19
CA THR A 2 19.88 -17.74 12.83
C THR A 2 18.68 -16.82 12.83
N LYS A 3 18.56 -15.95 11.81
CA LYS A 3 17.50 -14.94 11.73
C LYS A 3 16.33 -15.51 10.95
N THR A 4 15.17 -15.56 11.59
CA THR A 4 13.93 -15.96 10.91
C THR A 4 13.14 -14.74 10.47
N ALA A 5 12.53 -14.81 9.29
CA ALA A 5 11.71 -13.74 8.74
C ALA A 5 10.60 -14.28 7.84
N ASN A 6 9.57 -13.47 7.59
CA ASN A 6 8.54 -13.80 6.61
C ASN A 6 8.96 -13.42 5.18
N LYS A 7 8.19 -13.83 4.17
CA LYS A 7 8.50 -13.54 2.75
C LYS A 7 8.68 -12.06 2.42
N GLY A 8 7.86 -11.18 3.02
CA GLY A 8 7.96 -9.74 2.80
C GLY A 8 9.27 -9.17 3.33
N GLU A 9 9.68 -9.60 4.52
CA GLU A 9 10.94 -9.18 5.13
C GLU A 9 12.15 -9.71 4.34
N TRP A 10 12.14 -10.98 3.91
CA TRP A 10 13.17 -11.51 3.02
C TRP A 10 13.20 -10.83 1.65
N SER A 11 12.07 -10.27 1.19
CA SER A 11 12.03 -9.52 -0.06
C SER A 11 12.81 -8.19 0.01
N GLU A 12 12.99 -7.60 1.20
CA GLU A 12 13.85 -6.40 1.35
C GLU A 12 15.32 -6.74 1.05
N ILE A 13 15.80 -7.88 1.56
CA ILE A 13 17.14 -8.39 1.26
C ILE A 13 17.26 -8.81 -0.20
N TYR A 14 16.24 -9.48 -0.74
CA TYR A 14 16.20 -9.83 -2.16
C TYR A 14 16.40 -8.59 -3.04
N VAL A 15 15.66 -7.50 -2.78
CA VAL A 15 15.80 -6.24 -3.52
C VAL A 15 17.20 -5.68 -3.40
N LEU A 16 17.77 -5.62 -2.19
CA LEU A 16 19.15 -5.15 -2.01
C LEU A 16 20.13 -5.92 -2.90
N LEU A 17 20.09 -7.25 -2.86
CA LEU A 17 21.00 -8.11 -3.64
C LEU A 17 20.75 -7.98 -5.16
N LYS A 18 19.49 -8.02 -5.57
CA LYS A 18 19.06 -7.89 -6.98
C LYS A 18 19.53 -6.57 -7.58
N LEU A 19 19.33 -5.45 -6.87
CA LEU A 19 19.73 -4.13 -7.34
C LEU A 19 21.25 -3.95 -7.44
N LEU A 20 22.00 -4.49 -6.48
CA LEU A 20 23.46 -4.49 -6.53
C LEU A 20 24.01 -5.35 -7.68
N GLY A 21 23.28 -6.41 -8.06
CA GLY A 21 23.63 -7.24 -9.21
C GLY A 21 23.24 -6.65 -10.57
N GLU A 22 22.05 -6.06 -10.68
CA GLU A 22 21.52 -5.52 -11.95
C GLU A 22 21.96 -4.08 -12.24
N LYS A 23 22.34 -3.33 -11.20
CA LYS A 23 22.91 -1.98 -11.28
C LYS A 23 21.98 -0.91 -11.85
N LYS A 24 20.72 -1.26 -12.12
CA LYS A 24 19.71 -0.39 -12.73
C LYS A 24 18.33 -0.67 -12.12
N LEU A 25 17.50 0.35 -12.10
CA LEU A 25 16.10 0.30 -11.68
C LEU A 25 15.22 0.67 -12.85
N TYR A 26 14.38 -0.24 -13.34
CA TYR A 26 13.41 0.06 -14.39
C TYR A 26 12.11 0.59 -13.79
N ALA A 27 11.48 1.55 -14.46
CA ALA A 27 10.14 1.98 -14.10
C ALA A 27 9.08 0.97 -14.55
N GLY A 28 7.94 0.97 -13.85
CA GLY A 28 6.76 0.21 -14.22
C GLY A 28 5.60 1.09 -14.68
N ASP A 29 4.69 0.53 -15.49
CA ASP A 29 3.37 1.11 -15.76
C ASP A 29 2.33 0.70 -14.69
N GLY A 30 1.11 1.23 -14.79
CA GLY A 30 0.05 0.91 -13.83
C GLY A 30 -0.32 -0.58 -13.75
N GLU A 31 -0.01 -1.37 -14.77
CA GLU A 31 -0.33 -2.80 -14.87
C GLU A 31 0.90 -3.69 -14.60
N LEU A 32 1.96 -3.13 -13.98
CA LEU A 32 3.21 -3.82 -13.61
C LEU A 32 4.05 -4.29 -14.80
N ASN A 33 3.90 -3.68 -15.97
CA ASN A 33 4.80 -3.92 -17.09
C ASN A 33 6.02 -3.02 -16.97
N LYS A 34 7.19 -3.58 -17.30
CA LYS A 34 8.46 -2.85 -17.35
C LYS A 34 8.44 -1.86 -18.51
N ILE A 35 8.86 -0.63 -18.26
CA ILE A 35 9.09 0.38 -19.29
C ILE A 35 10.58 0.34 -19.64
N GLU A 36 10.94 -0.38 -20.71
CA GLU A 36 12.34 -0.65 -21.08
C GLU A 36 13.18 0.63 -21.27
N ASP A 37 12.57 1.69 -21.81
CA ASP A 37 13.26 2.96 -22.09
C ASP A 37 13.31 3.91 -20.88
N LEU A 38 12.74 3.52 -19.73
CA LEU A 38 12.75 4.33 -18.51
C LEU A 38 13.42 3.56 -17.37
N PHE A 39 14.71 3.82 -17.19
CA PHE A 39 15.50 3.24 -16.10
C PHE A 39 16.43 4.27 -15.45
N TYR A 40 16.82 3.96 -14.22
CA TYR A 40 17.73 4.76 -13.41
C TYR A 40 18.95 3.90 -13.07
N PRO A 41 20.15 4.22 -13.61
CA PRO A 41 21.39 3.64 -13.13
C PRO A 41 21.56 3.87 -11.63
N ILE A 42 21.98 2.82 -10.93
CA ILE A 42 22.26 2.86 -9.50
C ILE A 42 23.74 3.18 -9.34
N LEU A 43 24.05 4.19 -8.52
CA LEU A 43 25.43 4.55 -8.18
C LEU A 43 25.85 3.91 -6.86
N LYS A 44 24.96 3.97 -5.86
CA LYS A 44 25.18 3.29 -4.58
C LYS A 44 23.91 3.03 -3.81
N VAL A 45 23.94 2.03 -2.93
CA VAL A 45 22.91 1.78 -1.92
C VAL A 45 23.47 2.15 -0.55
N LEU A 46 22.67 2.83 0.26
CA LEU A 46 23.05 3.33 1.58
C LEU A 46 22.33 2.55 2.66
N ARG A 47 23.05 2.14 3.70
CA ARG A 47 22.49 1.30 4.75
C ARG A 47 23.00 1.66 6.14
N GLN A 48 22.06 1.84 7.07
CA GLN A 48 22.35 2.07 8.48
C GLN A 48 22.26 0.77 9.27
N GLU A 49 23.37 0.34 9.87
CA GLU A 49 23.48 -0.88 10.68
C GLU A 49 23.94 -0.54 12.10
N GLN A 50 22.97 -0.43 13.02
CA GLN A 50 23.20 0.05 14.39
C GLN A 50 23.85 1.45 14.37
N THR A 51 25.08 1.58 14.90
CA THR A 51 25.88 2.82 14.88
C THR A 51 26.68 3.00 13.59
N ASN A 52 26.82 1.95 12.78
CA ASN A 52 27.64 1.97 11.58
C ASN A 52 26.81 2.35 10.35
N TYR A 53 27.45 3.04 9.43
CA TYR A 53 26.89 3.42 8.15
C TYR A 53 27.73 2.79 7.04
N TYR A 54 27.05 2.06 6.15
CA TYR A 54 27.68 1.35 5.05
C TYR A 54 27.19 1.90 3.71
N GLU A 55 28.13 2.04 2.77
CA GLU A 55 27.86 2.37 1.38
C GLU A 55 28.22 1.19 0.50
N TYR A 56 27.29 0.78 -0.37
CA TYR A 56 27.51 -0.22 -1.41
C TYR A 56 27.63 0.51 -2.74
N THR A 57 28.85 0.83 -3.15
CA THR A 57 29.13 1.61 -4.38
C THR A 57 29.31 0.67 -5.56
N LEU A 58 28.67 1.00 -6.69
CA LEU A 58 28.76 0.24 -7.94
C LEU A 58 29.81 0.87 -8.85
N GLU A 59 30.85 0.11 -9.15
CA GLU A 59 31.92 0.46 -10.09
C GLU A 59 32.06 -0.66 -11.12
N ASP A 60 31.64 -0.40 -12.36
CA ASP A 60 31.59 -1.40 -13.44
C ASP A 60 30.84 -2.68 -13.04
N ASP A 61 31.55 -3.79 -12.86
CA ASP A 61 31.03 -5.09 -12.44
C ASP A 61 31.35 -5.44 -10.98
N LEU A 62 31.75 -4.44 -10.20
CA LEU A 62 32.13 -4.59 -8.79
C LEU A 62 31.19 -3.81 -7.88
N VAL A 63 30.95 -4.40 -6.71
CA VAL A 63 30.30 -3.77 -5.58
C VAL A 63 31.36 -3.58 -4.49
N ILE A 64 31.60 -2.32 -4.14
CA ILE A 64 32.53 -1.92 -3.08
C ILE A 64 31.71 -1.60 -1.84
N VAL A 65 31.96 -2.32 -0.77
CA VAL A 65 31.34 -2.05 0.53
C VAL A 65 32.32 -1.25 1.38
N SER A 66 31.91 -0.04 1.75
CA SER A 66 32.71 0.85 2.58
C SER A 66 32.00 1.18 3.88
N GLY A 67 32.74 1.28 4.98
CA GLY A 67 32.25 1.72 6.29
C GLY A 67 33.10 2.87 6.81
N ASN A 68 32.47 3.98 7.22
CA ASN A 68 33.17 5.18 7.69
C ASN A 68 34.24 5.72 6.71
N GLY A 69 34.06 5.49 5.39
CA GLY A 69 34.97 5.95 4.35
C GLY A 69 36.09 4.97 3.97
N GLU A 70 36.22 3.84 4.68
CA GLU A 70 37.22 2.80 4.36
C GLU A 70 36.56 1.65 3.58
N GLU A 71 37.23 1.19 2.52
CA GLU A 71 36.83 -0.01 1.77
C GLU A 71 37.06 -1.25 2.65
N LEU A 72 35.98 -2.01 2.87
CA LEU A 72 35.99 -3.23 3.69
C LEU A 72 35.96 -4.48 2.82
N LEU A 73 35.29 -4.40 1.68
CA LEU A 73 35.03 -5.54 0.80
C LEU A 73 34.84 -5.07 -0.64
N ARG A 74 35.30 -5.90 -1.57
CA ARG A 74 35.01 -5.80 -2.99
C ARG A 74 34.56 -7.17 -3.51
N LYS A 75 33.40 -7.23 -4.15
CA LYS A 75 32.83 -8.45 -4.75
C LYS A 75 32.26 -8.15 -6.13
N SER A 76 32.06 -9.19 -6.95
CA SER A 76 31.46 -8.99 -8.27
C SER A 76 29.94 -8.76 -8.13
N ALA A 77 29.36 -7.94 -9.01
CA ALA A 77 27.90 -7.78 -9.10
C ALA A 77 27.20 -9.13 -9.37
N ALA A 78 27.86 -10.03 -10.11
CA ALA A 78 27.37 -11.38 -10.35
C ALA A 78 27.18 -12.19 -9.05
N ASP A 79 28.05 -12.02 -8.05
CA ASP A 79 27.90 -12.68 -6.75
C ASP A 79 26.58 -12.28 -6.08
N PHE A 80 26.24 -10.98 -6.08
CA PHE A 80 24.98 -10.48 -5.51
C PHE A 80 23.78 -11.01 -6.28
N LEU A 81 23.85 -11.03 -7.62
CA LEU A 81 22.76 -11.55 -8.45
C LEU A 81 22.52 -13.05 -8.23
N ASN A 82 23.58 -13.84 -8.07
CA ASN A 82 23.47 -15.27 -7.76
C ASN A 82 22.78 -15.50 -6.41
N GLN A 83 23.14 -14.72 -5.38
CA GLN A 83 22.50 -14.79 -4.07
C GLN A 83 21.05 -14.32 -4.11
N ALA A 84 20.74 -13.27 -4.89
CA ALA A 84 19.36 -12.82 -5.11
C ALA A 84 18.50 -13.93 -5.74
N ASN A 85 19.00 -14.59 -6.79
CA ASN A 85 18.29 -15.67 -7.46
C ASN A 85 18.06 -16.88 -6.54
N SER A 86 19.07 -17.27 -5.75
CA SER A 86 18.94 -18.32 -4.74
C SER A 86 17.85 -17.96 -3.71
N LEU A 87 17.92 -16.74 -3.15
CA LEU A 87 16.94 -16.25 -2.18
C LEU A 87 15.52 -16.21 -2.75
N LEU A 88 15.33 -15.79 -3.99
CA LEU A 88 14.02 -15.76 -4.65
C LEU A 88 13.37 -17.15 -4.70
N GLU A 89 14.15 -18.16 -5.09
CA GLU A 89 13.68 -19.55 -5.17
C GLU A 89 13.27 -20.10 -3.79
N ILE A 90 14.02 -19.72 -2.74
CA ILE A 90 13.70 -20.08 -1.36
C ILE A 90 12.41 -19.38 -0.92
N ILE A 91 12.29 -18.06 -1.13
CA ILE A 91 11.09 -17.28 -0.79
C ILE A 91 9.84 -17.89 -1.44
N ARG A 92 9.92 -18.29 -2.72
CA ARG A 92 8.80 -18.90 -3.44
C ARG A 92 8.31 -20.20 -2.79
N LYS A 93 9.24 -21.07 -2.38
CA LYS A 93 8.94 -22.40 -1.82
C LYS A 93 8.56 -22.38 -0.34
N SER A 94 9.00 -21.38 0.41
CA SER A 94 8.74 -21.25 1.84
C SER A 94 7.30 -20.84 2.17
N LYS A 95 6.86 -21.13 3.40
CA LYS A 95 5.59 -20.66 3.98
C LYS A 95 5.82 -20.17 5.41
N GLY A 96 5.06 -19.16 5.84
CA GLY A 96 5.19 -18.59 7.17
C GLY A 96 6.54 -17.90 7.38
N VAL A 97 7.12 -18.11 8.56
CA VAL A 97 8.41 -17.55 8.99
C VAL A 97 9.49 -18.62 8.83
N PHE A 98 10.62 -18.27 8.22
CA PHE A 98 11.71 -19.20 7.89
C PHE A 98 13.08 -18.52 7.95
N ASP A 99 14.13 -19.31 8.18
CA ASP A 99 15.53 -18.90 8.12
C ASP A 99 16.17 -19.26 6.77
N VAL A 100 17.25 -18.55 6.42
CA VAL A 100 18.02 -18.83 5.19
C VAL A 100 19.53 -18.73 5.52
N PRO A 101 20.12 -19.76 6.15
CA PRO A 101 21.48 -19.69 6.68
C PRO A 101 22.55 -19.30 5.66
N GLU A 102 22.46 -19.81 4.43
CA GLU A 102 23.43 -19.50 3.36
C GLU A 102 23.38 -18.02 2.97
N ILE A 103 22.18 -17.45 2.89
CA ILE A 103 22.00 -16.01 2.63
C ILE A 103 22.46 -15.18 3.82
N GLU A 104 22.24 -15.65 5.06
CA GLU A 104 22.74 -14.97 6.26
C GLU A 104 24.27 -14.91 6.34
N LEU A 105 24.95 -15.95 5.85
CA LEU A 105 26.41 -15.95 5.74
C LEU A 105 26.87 -14.86 4.76
N PHE A 106 26.29 -14.82 3.56
CA PHE A 106 26.60 -13.79 2.57
C PHE A 106 26.26 -12.39 3.08
N MET A 107 25.12 -12.21 3.73
CA MET A 107 24.72 -10.97 4.39
C MET A 107 25.77 -10.48 5.39
N SER A 108 26.30 -11.39 6.22
CA SER A 108 27.34 -11.08 7.20
C SER A 108 28.65 -10.67 6.53
N GLU A 109 29.03 -11.32 5.43
CA GLU A 109 30.21 -10.95 4.62
C GLU A 109 30.10 -9.53 4.08
N ILE A 110 28.92 -9.13 3.58
CA ILE A 110 28.69 -7.80 3.00
C ILE A 110 28.28 -6.75 4.04
N HIS A 111 28.52 -7.01 5.32
CA HIS A 111 28.18 -6.13 6.45
C HIS A 111 26.69 -5.75 6.56
N CYS A 112 25.78 -6.61 6.08
CA CYS A 112 24.33 -6.45 6.15
C CYS A 112 23.74 -7.29 7.29
N ASN A 113 23.62 -6.72 8.48
CA ASN A 113 23.21 -7.48 9.68
C ASN A 113 21.70 -7.52 9.92
N LYS A 114 20.93 -6.52 9.51
CA LYS A 114 19.46 -6.53 9.67
C LYS A 114 18.78 -7.16 8.46
N ILE A 115 17.67 -7.87 8.67
CA ILE A 115 16.82 -8.32 7.55
C ILE A 115 15.94 -7.15 7.03
N LYS A 116 15.45 -6.30 7.94
CA LYS A 116 14.54 -5.21 7.60
C LYS A 116 14.91 -3.88 8.24
N ALA A 117 14.38 -2.80 7.66
CA ALA A 117 14.43 -1.48 8.28
C ALA A 117 13.64 -1.43 9.61
N SER A 118 13.87 -0.38 10.41
CA SER A 118 13.07 -0.14 11.61
C SER A 118 11.62 0.12 11.22
N SER A 119 10.66 -0.49 11.91
CA SER A 119 9.22 -0.27 11.65
C SER A 119 8.75 1.18 11.87
N GLN A 120 9.60 2.03 12.45
CA GLN A 120 9.34 3.46 12.63
C GLN A 120 9.70 4.29 11.38
N GLN A 121 10.49 3.73 10.45
CA GLN A 121 10.87 4.40 9.20
C GLN A 121 9.97 3.92 8.06
N LYS A 122 9.53 4.83 7.19
CA LYS A 122 8.77 4.48 5.98
C LYS A 122 9.66 4.03 4.80
N LYS A 123 10.98 4.18 4.94
CA LYS A 123 11.96 3.86 3.91
C LYS A 123 12.61 2.53 4.26
N ASP A 124 12.53 1.58 3.35
CA ASP A 124 13.11 0.24 3.51
C ASP A 124 14.52 0.19 2.90
N ILE A 125 14.77 0.99 1.87
CA ILE A 125 16.07 1.10 1.20
C ILE A 125 16.35 2.55 0.79
N THR A 126 17.62 2.97 0.85
CA THR A 126 18.07 4.28 0.35
C THR A 126 19.06 4.08 -0.79
N ILE A 127 18.81 4.73 -1.92
CA ILE A 127 19.56 4.51 -3.17
C ILE A 127 19.97 5.87 -3.72
N VAL A 128 21.22 5.99 -4.15
CA VAL A 128 21.69 7.08 -4.99
C VAL A 128 21.64 6.60 -6.43
N ILE A 129 20.82 7.24 -7.23
CA ILE A 129 20.66 6.93 -8.66
C ILE A 129 21.31 8.03 -9.51
N HIS A 130 21.54 7.77 -10.79
CA HIS A 130 21.75 8.79 -11.80
C HIS A 130 20.46 8.94 -12.62
N ASP A 131 19.86 10.11 -12.60
CA ASP A 131 18.70 10.41 -13.43
C ASP A 131 19.16 10.93 -14.79
N LEU A 132 19.01 10.10 -15.83
CA LEU A 132 19.44 10.42 -17.19
C LEU A 132 18.62 11.56 -17.83
N ARG A 133 17.41 11.85 -17.33
CA ARG A 133 16.56 12.94 -17.85
C ARG A 133 16.97 14.29 -17.31
N THR A 134 17.35 14.35 -16.04
CA THR A 134 17.69 15.61 -15.35
C THR A 134 19.19 15.81 -15.18
N GLY A 135 20.00 14.76 -15.37
CA GLY A 135 21.43 14.74 -15.07
C GLY A 135 21.76 14.72 -13.58
N MET A 136 20.75 14.68 -12.70
CA MET A 136 20.93 14.74 -11.25
C MET A 136 21.34 13.38 -10.67
N THR A 137 21.94 13.39 -9.48
CA THR A 137 22.26 12.18 -8.72
C THR A 137 21.60 12.19 -7.34
N PRO A 138 20.26 12.13 -7.27
CA PRO A 138 19.54 12.29 -6.01
C PRO A 138 19.72 11.07 -5.09
N MET A 139 19.71 11.33 -3.77
CA MET A 139 19.57 10.32 -2.73
C MET A 139 18.09 10.11 -2.41
N LEU A 140 17.59 8.90 -2.66
CA LEU A 140 16.17 8.58 -2.62
C LEU A 140 15.89 7.44 -1.66
N GLY A 141 14.88 7.61 -0.81
CA GLY A 141 14.39 6.54 0.05
C GLY A 141 13.13 5.90 -0.52
N PHE A 142 13.14 4.58 -0.68
CA PHE A 142 12.04 3.80 -1.22
C PHE A 142 11.41 2.89 -0.18
N SER A 143 10.10 2.68 -0.28
CA SER A 143 9.41 1.56 0.37
C SER A 143 9.36 0.37 -0.57
N ILE A 144 9.52 -0.84 -0.04
CA ILE A 144 9.47 -2.09 -0.80
C ILE A 144 8.08 -2.71 -0.62
N LYS A 145 7.45 -3.12 -1.73
CA LYS A 145 6.19 -3.86 -1.77
C LYS A 145 6.42 -5.15 -2.53
N SER A 146 6.17 -6.29 -1.90
CA SER A 146 6.43 -7.59 -2.50
C SER A 146 5.14 -8.34 -2.79
N GLN A 147 5.02 -8.87 -4.01
CA GLN A 147 3.99 -9.82 -4.42
C GLN A 147 4.38 -11.27 -4.11
N LEU A 148 5.59 -11.52 -3.60
CA LEU A 148 6.03 -12.88 -3.25
C LEU A 148 5.38 -13.38 -1.95
N GLY A 149 4.86 -12.47 -1.12
CA GLY A 149 4.23 -12.75 0.17
C GLY A 149 2.78 -12.28 0.25
N GLU A 150 2.26 -12.23 1.47
CA GLU A 150 0.91 -11.70 1.74
C GLU A 150 0.83 -10.21 1.40
N ASN A 151 -0.30 -9.79 0.84
CA ASN A 151 -0.50 -8.42 0.40
C ASN A 151 -0.36 -7.43 1.54
N SER A 152 0.53 -6.44 1.39
CA SER A 152 0.67 -5.39 2.39
C SER A 152 -0.56 -4.47 2.45
N THR A 153 -0.74 -3.82 3.60
CA THR A 153 -1.81 -2.84 3.81
C THR A 153 -1.31 -1.45 3.46
N LEU A 154 -2.08 -0.74 2.63
CA LEU A 154 -1.83 0.66 2.30
C LEU A 154 -2.49 1.58 3.32
N PHE A 155 -3.79 1.39 3.56
CA PHE A 155 -4.57 2.14 4.56
C PHE A 155 -5.09 1.18 5.62
N ASN A 156 -4.57 1.30 6.84
CA ASN A 156 -4.86 0.38 7.94
C ASN A 156 -6.27 0.56 8.49
N ALA A 157 -6.94 -0.57 8.75
CA ALA A 157 -8.21 -0.60 9.43
C ALA A 157 -8.06 -0.21 10.91
N GLY A 158 -9.04 0.54 11.42
CA GLY A 158 -9.13 0.93 12.82
C GLY A 158 -10.56 1.31 13.18
N LYS A 159 -10.87 1.47 14.48
CA LYS A 159 -12.11 2.15 14.88
C LYS A 159 -12.19 3.57 14.28
N THR A 160 -11.03 4.16 14.04
CA THR A 160 -10.84 5.49 13.45
C THR A 160 -11.11 5.56 11.95
N THR A 161 -11.30 4.42 11.29
CA THR A 161 -11.62 4.34 9.85
C THR A 161 -13.06 3.93 9.58
N ASN A 162 -13.93 4.06 10.60
CA ASN A 162 -15.37 3.80 10.47
C ASN A 162 -16.10 4.99 9.81
N PHE A 163 -16.99 4.64 8.89
CA PHE A 163 -17.95 5.51 8.23
C PHE A 163 -19.34 5.15 8.75
N THR A 164 -20.02 6.12 9.37
CA THR A 164 -21.39 5.98 9.86
C THR A 164 -22.37 6.44 8.79
N PHE A 165 -23.39 5.62 8.56
CA PHE A 165 -24.50 5.86 7.64
C PHE A 165 -25.81 5.85 8.41
N THR A 166 -26.71 6.77 8.08
CA THR A 166 -28.12 6.67 8.46
C THR A 166 -28.85 5.81 7.43
N ILE A 167 -29.69 4.89 7.88
CA ILE A 167 -30.53 4.05 7.03
C ILE A 167 -31.87 4.75 6.83
N THR A 168 -32.26 4.93 5.58
CA THR A 168 -33.47 5.68 5.17
C THR A 168 -34.27 4.88 4.12
N GLY A 169 -35.46 5.33 3.77
CA GLY A 169 -36.28 4.71 2.70
C GLY A 169 -37.14 3.52 3.15
N TYR A 170 -36.90 2.97 4.34
CA TYR A 170 -37.71 1.93 4.96
C TYR A 170 -37.70 2.10 6.49
N ASP A 171 -38.84 1.88 7.14
CA ASP A 171 -38.96 1.90 8.60
C ASP A 171 -38.82 0.47 9.13
N PHE A 172 -37.66 0.16 9.70
CA PHE A 172 -37.34 -1.19 10.16
C PHE A 172 -37.92 -1.44 11.55
N SER A 173 -38.69 -2.52 11.67
CA SER A 173 -39.09 -3.04 12.98
C SER A 173 -37.88 -3.58 13.77
N ASP A 174 -38.00 -3.64 15.09
CA ASP A 174 -36.92 -4.20 15.94
C ASP A 174 -36.63 -5.67 15.61
N ALA A 175 -37.64 -6.44 15.17
CA ALA A 175 -37.48 -7.80 14.71
C ALA A 175 -36.65 -7.91 13.42
N GLU A 176 -36.84 -7.00 12.45
CA GLU A 176 -36.04 -6.94 11.23
C GLU A 176 -34.60 -6.50 11.50
N ILE A 177 -34.41 -5.53 12.41
CA ILE A 177 -33.09 -5.10 12.86
C ILE A 177 -32.32 -6.30 13.44
N GLU A 178 -32.96 -7.06 14.33
CA GLU A 178 -32.35 -8.24 14.94
C GLU A 178 -32.09 -9.35 13.91
N ALA A 179 -33.02 -9.58 12.98
CA ALA A 179 -32.85 -10.55 11.91
C ALA A 179 -31.65 -10.24 11.00
N VAL A 180 -31.47 -8.97 10.61
CA VAL A 180 -30.28 -8.52 9.86
C VAL A 180 -29.02 -8.71 10.70
N ASN A 181 -29.02 -8.26 11.96
CA ASN A 181 -27.85 -8.36 12.84
C ASN A 181 -27.42 -9.82 13.14
N SER A 182 -28.37 -10.75 13.10
CA SER A 182 -28.15 -12.18 13.31
C SER A 182 -27.45 -12.89 12.14
N ILE A 183 -27.39 -12.29 10.95
CA ILE A 183 -26.67 -12.85 9.79
C ILE A 183 -25.18 -13.02 10.16
N ASN A 184 -24.65 -14.24 10.16
CA ASN A 184 -23.28 -14.54 10.60
C ASN A 184 -22.54 -15.50 9.64
N THR A 185 -22.64 -15.23 8.35
CA THR A 185 -21.85 -15.92 7.30
C THR A 185 -20.41 -15.41 7.25
N SER A 186 -19.55 -16.05 6.44
CA SER A 186 -18.20 -15.56 6.16
C SER A 186 -18.19 -14.19 5.47
N SER A 187 -19.25 -13.85 4.72
CA SER A 187 -19.47 -12.56 4.06
C SER A 187 -20.50 -11.68 4.79
N LYS A 188 -20.73 -11.89 6.09
CA LYS A 188 -21.83 -11.27 6.85
C LYS A 188 -22.05 -9.77 6.64
N ILE A 189 -20.98 -8.99 6.47
CA ILE A 189 -21.11 -7.54 6.25
C ILE A 189 -21.81 -7.27 4.91
N LYS A 190 -21.39 -7.97 3.85
CA LYS A 190 -22.05 -7.91 2.55
C LYS A 190 -23.50 -8.35 2.66
N ASP A 191 -23.74 -9.52 3.23
CA ASP A 191 -25.08 -10.11 3.33
C ASP A 191 -26.05 -9.20 4.11
N ARG A 192 -25.58 -8.57 5.20
CA ARG A 192 -26.33 -7.56 5.94
C ARG A 192 -26.66 -6.34 5.09
N THR A 193 -25.68 -5.78 4.37
CA THR A 193 -25.92 -4.61 3.52
C THR A 193 -26.83 -4.91 2.33
N THR A 194 -26.76 -6.13 1.78
CA THR A 194 -27.69 -6.61 0.75
C THR A 194 -29.09 -6.75 1.33
N LYS A 195 -29.23 -7.37 2.50
CA LYS A 195 -30.55 -7.55 3.13
C LYS A 195 -31.22 -6.22 3.48
N ILE A 196 -30.46 -5.24 3.97
CA ILE A 196 -30.95 -3.87 4.20
C ILE A 196 -31.51 -3.27 2.90
N LYS A 197 -30.79 -3.44 1.78
CA LYS A 197 -31.23 -2.95 0.47
C LYS A 197 -32.48 -3.68 -0.05
N GLU A 198 -32.55 -5.00 0.11
CA GLU A 198 -33.72 -5.81 -0.28
C GLU A 198 -35.00 -5.38 0.46
N LEU A 199 -34.88 -4.96 1.71
CA LEU A 199 -35.99 -4.42 2.50
C LEU A 199 -36.35 -2.97 2.12
N GLY A 200 -35.63 -2.33 1.20
CA GLY A 200 -35.86 -0.95 0.78
C GLY A 200 -34.99 0.09 1.52
N GLY A 201 -34.10 -0.35 2.41
CA GLY A 201 -33.18 0.52 3.13
C GLY A 201 -32.07 1.09 2.23
N THR A 202 -31.82 2.39 2.39
CA THR A 202 -30.80 3.14 1.67
C THR A 202 -29.78 3.75 2.62
N PHE A 203 -28.49 3.60 2.29
CA PHE A 203 -27.37 4.11 3.07
C PHE A 203 -27.12 5.59 2.74
N LYS A 204 -27.42 6.49 3.67
CA LYS A 204 -27.08 7.91 3.58
C LYS A 204 -25.86 8.18 4.44
N PHE A 205 -24.76 8.62 3.83
CA PHE A 205 -23.54 8.95 4.57
C PHE A 205 -23.80 10.06 5.59
N LYS A 206 -23.51 9.81 6.87
CA LYS A 206 -23.67 10.77 7.97
C LYS A 206 -22.33 11.42 8.32
N MET A 207 -21.31 10.60 8.63
CA MET A 207 -19.98 11.09 9.00
C MET A 207 -18.94 9.96 9.04
N MET A 208 -17.67 10.34 9.14
CA MET A 208 -16.61 9.46 9.64
C MET A 208 -16.53 9.61 11.17
N ASP A 209 -16.35 8.51 11.88
CA ASP A 209 -16.40 8.46 13.35
C ASP A 209 -15.24 9.25 14.00
N ASP A 210 -14.07 9.23 13.38
CA ASP A 210 -12.89 9.94 13.86
C ASP A 210 -12.71 11.27 13.12
N ALA A 211 -12.70 12.36 13.89
CA ALA A 211 -12.61 13.71 13.34
C ALA A 211 -11.25 14.01 12.70
N ILE A 212 -10.15 13.40 13.17
CA ILE A 212 -8.82 13.58 12.61
C ILE A 212 -8.75 12.92 11.24
N CYS A 213 -9.19 11.66 11.15
CA CYS A 213 -9.29 10.90 9.91
C CYS A 213 -10.17 11.63 8.89
N ARG A 214 -11.33 12.14 9.34
CA ARG A 214 -12.21 12.97 8.50
C ARG A 214 -11.51 14.21 7.97
N ASN A 215 -10.80 14.95 8.83
CA ASN A 215 -10.11 16.16 8.44
C ASN A 215 -8.93 15.88 7.50
N ASN A 216 -8.23 14.75 7.68
CA ASN A 216 -7.20 14.29 6.73
C ASN A 216 -7.79 14.04 5.34
N PHE A 217 -9.01 13.47 5.26
CA PHE A 217 -9.69 13.27 3.98
C PHE A 217 -10.13 14.60 3.36
N ILE A 218 -10.70 15.50 4.18
CA ILE A 218 -11.13 16.84 3.74
C ILE A 218 -9.95 17.68 3.24
N LEU A 219 -8.77 17.54 3.87
CA LEU A 219 -7.54 18.22 3.45
C LEU A 219 -7.11 17.79 2.05
N ILE A 220 -7.29 16.52 1.70
CA ILE A 220 -7.03 16.01 0.34
C ILE A 220 -8.08 16.57 -0.63
N ASP A 221 -9.36 16.45 -0.28
CA ASP A 221 -10.48 17.03 -1.03
C ASP A 221 -11.75 17.09 -0.18
N SER A 222 -12.48 18.21 -0.22
CA SER A 222 -13.65 18.43 0.65
C SER A 222 -14.75 17.38 0.49
N TYR A 223 -14.89 16.77 -0.69
CA TYR A 223 -15.89 15.73 -0.97
C TYR A 223 -15.33 14.31 -0.91
N LEU A 224 -14.03 14.11 -0.63
CA LEU A 224 -13.42 12.79 -0.53
C LEU A 224 -14.14 11.87 0.48
N PRO A 225 -14.57 12.32 1.68
CA PRO A 225 -15.34 11.47 2.58
C PRO A 225 -16.61 10.90 1.93
N HIS A 226 -17.33 11.71 1.15
CA HIS A 226 -18.57 11.30 0.48
C HIS A 226 -18.28 10.29 -0.65
N ILE A 227 -17.21 10.52 -1.41
CA ILE A 227 -16.76 9.61 -2.49
C ILE A 227 -16.41 8.24 -1.89
N MET A 228 -15.54 8.22 -0.87
CA MET A 228 -15.11 6.98 -0.23
C MET A 228 -16.26 6.26 0.48
N ALA A 229 -17.21 7.00 1.06
CA ALA A 229 -18.43 6.43 1.62
C ALA A 229 -19.25 5.69 0.55
N ARG A 230 -19.39 6.24 -0.66
CA ARG A 230 -20.10 5.55 -1.75
C ARG A 230 -19.35 4.31 -2.22
N ILE A 231 -18.03 4.39 -2.38
CA ILE A 231 -17.19 3.23 -2.72
C ILE A 231 -17.36 2.11 -1.67
N LEU A 232 -17.39 2.45 -0.38
CA LEU A 232 -17.60 1.47 0.69
C LEU A 232 -18.94 0.76 0.57
N VAL A 233 -20.03 1.50 0.34
CA VAL A 233 -21.37 0.91 0.14
C VAL A 233 -21.37 -0.01 -1.07
N GLU A 234 -20.86 0.44 -2.22
CA GLU A 234 -20.80 -0.35 -3.46
C GLU A 234 -19.99 -1.65 -3.28
N SER A 235 -18.85 -1.56 -2.59
CA SER A 235 -17.99 -2.73 -2.32
C SER A 235 -18.62 -3.75 -1.38
N ASN A 236 -19.54 -3.32 -0.51
CA ASN A 236 -20.23 -4.22 0.42
C ASN A 236 -21.56 -4.72 -0.16
N GLN A 237 -22.10 -4.10 -1.22
CA GLN A 237 -23.30 -4.60 -1.90
C GLN A 237 -23.00 -5.46 -3.14
N SER A 238 -21.72 -5.60 -3.51
CA SER A 238 -21.26 -6.41 -4.65
C SER A 238 -20.16 -7.40 -4.23
N SER A 239 -19.69 -8.24 -5.16
CA SER A 239 -18.42 -8.99 -4.99
C SER A 239 -17.19 -8.15 -5.34
N MET A 240 -17.37 -6.93 -5.86
CA MET A 240 -16.28 -6.11 -6.36
C MET A 240 -15.49 -5.47 -5.22
N LYS A 241 -14.16 -5.64 -5.24
CA LYS A 241 -13.26 -5.06 -4.23
C LYS A 241 -12.15 -4.20 -4.84
N ASN A 242 -11.91 -4.31 -6.15
CA ASN A 242 -10.92 -3.53 -6.87
C ASN A 242 -11.27 -2.04 -6.82
N LEU A 243 -10.35 -1.21 -6.32
CA LEU A 243 -10.61 0.23 -6.18
C LEU A 243 -10.80 0.94 -7.52
N LYS A 244 -10.08 0.54 -8.57
CA LYS A 244 -10.27 1.05 -9.94
C LYS A 244 -11.70 0.80 -10.41
N GLU A 245 -12.13 -0.45 -10.39
CA GLU A 245 -13.45 -0.86 -10.85
C GLU A 245 -14.58 -0.23 -10.01
N LEU A 246 -14.43 -0.18 -8.68
CA LEU A 246 -15.39 0.51 -7.81
C LEU A 246 -15.48 2.00 -8.13
N THR A 247 -14.35 2.64 -8.39
CA THR A 247 -14.28 4.06 -8.75
C THR A 247 -14.93 4.31 -10.10
N GLU A 248 -14.74 3.44 -11.08
CA GLU A 248 -15.41 3.51 -12.38
C GLU A 248 -16.92 3.36 -12.25
N ILE A 249 -17.41 2.45 -11.40
CA ILE A 249 -18.84 2.29 -11.11
C ILE A 249 -19.42 3.58 -10.55
N ILE A 250 -18.80 4.17 -9.52
CA ILE A 250 -19.33 5.40 -8.92
C ILE A 250 -19.17 6.60 -9.86
N SER A 251 -18.18 6.60 -10.76
CA SER A 251 -18.03 7.63 -11.79
C SER A 251 -19.21 7.66 -12.74
N LYS A 252 -19.70 6.47 -13.15
CA LYS A 252 -20.90 6.32 -13.97
C LYS A 252 -22.17 6.72 -13.21
N GLN A 253 -22.25 6.39 -11.93
CA GLN A 253 -23.39 6.77 -11.08
C GLN A 253 -23.43 8.27 -10.77
N ASN A 254 -22.27 8.94 -10.77
CA ASN A 254 -22.09 10.36 -10.44
C ASN A 254 -22.88 10.81 -9.18
N PRO A 255 -22.67 10.17 -8.01
CA PRO A 255 -23.44 10.44 -6.78
C PRO A 255 -23.34 11.87 -6.25
N LEU A 256 -22.39 12.67 -6.76
CA LEU A 256 -22.19 14.07 -6.35
C LEU A 256 -22.65 15.05 -7.43
N ASN A 257 -23.22 14.56 -8.54
CA ASN A 257 -23.72 15.38 -9.65
C ASN A 257 -22.67 16.36 -10.18
N TYR A 258 -21.42 15.93 -10.33
CA TYR A 258 -20.40 16.74 -11.00
C TYR A 258 -20.82 17.00 -12.46
N ASP A 259 -20.45 18.17 -12.99
CA ASP A 259 -20.62 18.49 -14.40
C ASP A 259 -19.65 17.65 -15.24
N THR A 260 -20.18 16.70 -16.00
CA THR A 260 -19.39 15.78 -16.84
C THR A 260 -19.30 16.23 -18.30
N THR A 261 -19.77 17.44 -18.64
CA THR A 261 -19.82 17.95 -20.02
C THR A 261 -18.47 17.89 -20.74
N TYR A 262 -17.36 18.12 -20.02
CA TYR A 262 -16.01 18.14 -20.59
C TYR A 262 -15.18 16.90 -20.22
N ASN A 263 -15.83 15.80 -19.85
CA ASN A 263 -15.21 14.51 -19.56
C ASN A 263 -14.10 14.54 -18.49
N GLN A 264 -14.18 15.45 -17.50
CA GLN A 264 -13.26 15.43 -16.37
C GLN A 264 -13.47 14.18 -15.50
N ARG A 265 -12.37 13.55 -15.09
CA ARG A 265 -12.38 12.33 -14.29
C ARG A 265 -12.31 12.63 -12.78
N PHE A 266 -13.32 13.33 -12.26
CA PHE A 266 -13.33 13.82 -10.86
C PHE A 266 -13.08 12.72 -9.83
N TYR A 267 -13.79 11.60 -9.93
CA TYR A 267 -13.70 10.51 -8.96
C TYR A 267 -12.36 9.79 -9.04
N GLU A 268 -11.89 9.46 -10.25
CA GLU A 268 -10.57 8.84 -10.48
C GLU A 268 -9.45 9.69 -9.86
N HIS A 269 -9.42 10.99 -10.17
CA HIS A 269 -8.40 11.90 -9.68
C HIS A 269 -8.41 12.01 -8.14
N LYS A 270 -9.59 12.14 -7.53
CA LYS A 270 -9.72 12.27 -6.06
C LYS A 270 -9.33 10.98 -5.34
N VAL A 271 -9.68 9.81 -5.88
CA VAL A 271 -9.27 8.51 -5.32
C VAL A 271 -7.76 8.29 -5.47
N LYS A 272 -7.17 8.65 -6.62
CA LYS A 272 -5.70 8.62 -6.81
C LYS A 272 -4.97 9.50 -5.79
N ASN A 273 -5.42 10.73 -5.58
CA ASN A 273 -4.84 11.62 -4.57
C ASN A 273 -4.93 11.04 -3.15
N PHE A 274 -6.04 10.38 -2.81
CA PHE A 274 -6.18 9.65 -1.54
C PHE A 274 -5.14 8.52 -1.38
N LEU A 275 -4.95 7.73 -2.43
CA LEU A 275 -3.98 6.62 -2.44
C LEU A 275 -2.56 7.14 -2.30
N VAL A 276 -2.18 8.20 -3.02
CA VAL A 276 -0.87 8.86 -2.93
C VAL A 276 -0.63 9.43 -1.54
N ALA A 277 -1.60 10.18 -0.99
CA ALA A 277 -1.48 10.74 0.35
C ALA A 277 -1.23 9.65 1.39
N THR A 278 -1.98 8.55 1.31
CA THR A 278 -1.78 7.38 2.19
C THR A 278 -0.42 6.74 1.99
N ALA A 279 0.00 6.53 0.73
CA ALA A 279 1.26 5.88 0.39
C ALA A 279 2.49 6.62 0.94
N LEU A 280 2.41 7.96 1.00
CA LEU A 280 3.57 8.82 1.27
C LEU A 280 3.58 9.45 2.66
N GLY A 281 2.50 9.42 3.43
CA GLY A 281 2.42 10.28 4.62
C GLY A 281 1.23 10.01 5.53
N MET A 282 0.03 10.10 4.97
CA MET A 282 -1.21 10.18 5.71
C MET A 282 -1.56 8.87 6.42
N VAL A 283 -1.94 8.98 7.70
CA VAL A 283 -2.45 7.87 8.51
C VAL A 283 -3.75 8.29 9.21
N PRO A 284 -4.65 7.35 9.58
CA PRO A 284 -6.00 7.69 10.03
C PRO A 284 -6.09 8.61 11.26
N HIS A 285 -5.31 8.32 12.32
CA HIS A 285 -5.50 8.93 13.64
C HIS A 285 -4.39 9.92 14.03
N THR A 286 -3.67 10.44 13.03
CA THR A 286 -2.65 11.47 13.26
C THR A 286 -2.94 12.62 12.31
N PRO A 287 -3.04 13.87 12.79
CA PRO A 287 -3.24 15.02 11.91
C PRO A 287 -2.16 15.05 10.83
N TRP A 288 -2.59 15.06 9.58
CA TRP A 288 -1.70 15.18 8.44
C TRP A 288 -1.72 16.62 7.94
N ASN A 289 -0.54 17.19 7.72
CA ASN A 289 -0.35 18.58 7.29
C ASN A 289 -0.10 18.70 5.78
N GLY A 290 -0.21 17.60 5.02
CA GLY A 290 0.08 17.58 3.58
C GLY A 290 1.55 17.27 3.24
N GLU A 291 2.41 17.05 4.23
CA GLU A 291 3.83 16.76 3.99
C GLU A 291 4.07 15.27 3.70
N TYR A 292 4.88 14.99 2.68
CA TYR A 292 5.29 13.63 2.30
C TYR A 292 6.58 13.24 3.02
N GLN A 293 6.61 12.04 3.59
CA GLN A 293 7.74 11.51 4.36
C GLN A 293 8.71 10.66 3.52
N ALA A 294 8.22 10.12 2.40
CA ALA A 294 9.02 9.35 1.43
C ALA A 294 9.31 10.20 0.19
N ASN A 295 10.56 10.20 -0.26
CA ASN A 295 11.02 11.02 -1.40
C ASN A 295 11.39 10.20 -2.64
N GLY A 296 11.65 8.89 -2.52
CA GLY A 296 11.95 8.02 -3.66
C GLY A 296 10.70 7.47 -4.36
N GLY A 297 9.73 6.97 -3.59
CA GLY A 297 8.58 6.25 -4.13
C GLY A 297 8.65 4.78 -3.73
N TYR A 298 8.10 3.88 -4.56
CA TYR A 298 7.99 2.46 -4.22
C TYR A 298 8.88 1.61 -5.14
N LEU A 299 9.45 0.54 -4.57
CA LEU A 299 9.99 -0.58 -5.32
C LEU A 299 9.05 -1.76 -5.17
N VAL A 300 8.65 -2.35 -6.30
CA VAL A 300 7.68 -3.43 -6.34
C VAL A 300 8.38 -4.69 -6.83
N VAL A 301 8.41 -5.71 -5.98
CA VAL A 301 8.88 -7.05 -6.34
C VAL A 301 7.71 -7.84 -6.89
N LYS A 302 7.80 -8.20 -8.17
CA LYS A 302 6.80 -8.99 -8.87
C LYS A 302 6.92 -10.48 -8.53
N GLU A 303 5.88 -11.25 -8.85
CA GLU A 303 5.88 -12.71 -8.70
C GLU A 303 7.01 -13.40 -9.50
N ASP A 304 7.35 -12.85 -10.67
CA ASP A 304 8.45 -13.33 -11.53
C ASP A 304 9.85 -12.96 -10.99
N GLY A 305 9.92 -12.10 -9.97
CA GLY A 305 11.16 -11.63 -9.35
C GLY A 305 11.65 -10.29 -9.92
N ASP A 306 11.04 -9.75 -10.97
CA ASP A 306 11.43 -8.43 -11.44
C ASP A 306 11.12 -7.34 -10.39
N VAL A 307 12.00 -6.35 -10.32
CA VAL A 307 11.86 -5.19 -9.41
C VAL A 307 11.57 -3.95 -10.25
N LEU A 308 10.38 -3.37 -10.05
CA LEU A 308 9.95 -2.15 -10.72
C LEU A 308 9.98 -0.96 -9.77
N CYS A 309 10.42 0.18 -10.28
CA CYS A 309 10.44 1.45 -9.59
C CYS A 309 9.20 2.27 -9.96
N TYR A 310 8.49 2.77 -8.96
CA TYR A 310 7.46 3.78 -9.12
C TYR A 310 7.91 5.04 -8.40
N HIS A 311 8.62 5.88 -9.15
CA HIS A 311 9.22 7.08 -8.60
C HIS A 311 8.14 8.14 -8.33
N PHE A 312 8.20 8.77 -7.16
CA PHE A 312 7.29 9.86 -6.80
C PHE A 312 7.24 11.04 -7.81
N TYR A 313 8.37 11.42 -8.42
CA TYR A 313 8.38 12.53 -9.38
C TYR A 313 7.66 12.19 -10.69
N ASP A 314 7.62 10.90 -11.06
CA ASP A 314 6.77 10.40 -12.15
C ASP A 314 5.35 10.12 -11.62
N ARG A 315 4.72 11.20 -11.14
CA ARG A 315 3.47 11.17 -10.37
C ARG A 315 2.36 10.37 -11.03
N ASN A 316 2.21 10.49 -12.36
CA ASN A 316 1.18 9.75 -13.10
C ASN A 316 1.39 8.23 -13.02
N LEU A 317 2.63 7.75 -13.22
CA LEU A 317 2.94 6.32 -13.11
C LEU A 317 2.72 5.80 -11.69
N PHE A 318 3.12 6.59 -10.69
CA PHE A 318 2.90 6.23 -9.28
C PHE A 318 1.42 6.19 -8.91
N GLU A 319 0.63 7.18 -9.36
CA GLU A 319 -0.82 7.21 -9.18
C GLU A 319 -1.51 6.03 -9.85
N ASP A 320 -1.16 5.75 -11.11
CA ASP A 320 -1.72 4.64 -11.89
C ASP A 320 -1.41 3.29 -11.25
N TYR A 321 -0.17 3.08 -10.79
CA TYR A 321 0.21 1.89 -10.05
C TYR A 321 -0.67 1.67 -8.81
N LEU A 322 -0.78 2.68 -7.94
CA LEU A 322 -1.58 2.55 -6.72
C LEU A 322 -3.05 2.29 -7.07
N TYR A 323 -3.59 2.97 -8.07
CA TYR A 323 -4.98 2.86 -8.49
C TYR A 323 -5.30 1.48 -9.09
N CYS A 324 -4.42 0.97 -9.94
CA CYS A 324 -4.57 -0.34 -10.58
C CYS A 324 -4.26 -1.51 -9.63
N ASN A 325 -3.47 -1.33 -8.57
CA ASN A 325 -2.98 -2.43 -7.74
C ASN A 325 -3.51 -2.45 -6.31
N THR A 326 -4.62 -1.73 -6.02
CA THR A 326 -5.24 -1.71 -4.69
C THR A 326 -6.69 -2.19 -4.68
N LYS A 327 -7.11 -2.73 -3.54
CA LYS A 327 -8.47 -3.24 -3.28
C LYS A 327 -8.93 -2.90 -1.87
N LEU A 328 -10.24 -2.86 -1.67
CA LEU A 328 -10.86 -2.82 -0.34
C LEU A 328 -10.89 -4.22 0.26
N GLU A 329 -10.55 -4.31 1.55
CA GLU A 329 -10.67 -5.54 2.33
C GLU A 329 -11.63 -5.33 3.50
N THR A 330 -12.43 -6.35 3.81
CA THR A 330 -13.32 -6.31 4.97
C THR A 330 -12.52 -6.68 6.22
N ALA A 331 -12.23 -5.68 7.04
CA ALA A 331 -11.54 -5.85 8.31
C ALA A 331 -12.37 -6.64 9.35
N SER A 332 -11.75 -6.99 10.48
CA SER A 332 -12.45 -7.65 11.59
C SER A 332 -13.53 -6.74 12.20
N SER A 333 -14.80 -7.10 11.96
CA SER A 333 -15.96 -6.32 12.41
C SER A 333 -16.12 -6.29 13.92
N SER A 334 -15.65 -7.33 14.63
CA SER A 334 -15.65 -7.36 16.09
C SER A 334 -14.55 -6.48 16.67
N ARG A 335 -13.34 -6.51 16.09
CA ARG A 335 -12.20 -5.70 16.54
C ARG A 335 -12.45 -4.20 16.39
N TYR A 336 -13.11 -3.81 15.29
CA TYR A 336 -13.32 -2.40 14.93
C TYR A 336 -14.78 -1.93 15.08
N GLU A 337 -15.64 -2.75 15.68
CA GLU A 337 -17.00 -2.40 16.12
C GLU A 337 -17.87 -1.79 15.01
N PHE A 338 -17.98 -2.50 13.88
CA PHE A 338 -18.81 -2.09 12.74
C PHE A 338 -19.68 -3.22 12.20
N GLY A 339 -20.55 -2.90 11.24
CA GLY A 339 -21.30 -3.90 10.49
C GLY A 339 -22.60 -4.39 11.11
N LYS A 340 -23.17 -3.64 12.06
CA LYS A 340 -24.48 -3.91 12.67
C LYS A 340 -25.37 -2.68 12.57
N LEU A 341 -26.68 -2.91 12.46
CA LEU A 341 -27.70 -1.90 12.64
C LEU A 341 -27.82 -1.53 14.12
N TYR A 342 -27.96 -0.24 14.41
CA TYR A 342 -28.22 0.27 15.76
C TYR A 342 -29.00 1.59 15.69
N LYS A 343 -29.81 1.89 16.72
CA LYS A 343 -30.42 3.22 16.87
C LYS A 343 -29.45 4.13 17.62
N ASN A 344 -29.19 5.33 17.10
CA ASN A 344 -28.36 6.31 17.80
C ASN A 344 -29.15 7.05 18.89
N LYS A 345 -28.53 8.02 19.58
CA LYS A 345 -29.18 8.79 20.65
C LYS A 345 -30.38 9.62 20.18
N GLU A 346 -30.43 9.95 18.90
CA GLU A 346 -31.51 10.72 18.25
C GLU A 346 -32.62 9.79 17.73
N GLY A 347 -32.50 8.47 17.94
CA GLY A 347 -33.45 7.47 17.47
C GLY A 347 -33.26 7.06 16.00
N GLU A 348 -32.29 7.63 15.29
CA GLU A 348 -32.05 7.28 13.89
C GLU A 348 -31.39 5.90 13.76
N LEU A 349 -31.90 5.10 12.83
CA LEU A 349 -31.29 3.81 12.49
C LEU A 349 -29.98 4.05 11.72
N CYS A 350 -28.89 3.51 12.25
CA CYS A 350 -27.54 3.71 11.74
C CYS A 350 -26.84 2.38 11.42
N PHE A 351 -25.84 2.44 10.55
CA PHE A 351 -24.96 1.32 10.21
C PHE A 351 -23.53 1.84 9.97
N LYS A 352 -22.52 1.08 10.42
CA LYS A 352 -21.10 1.42 10.21
C LYS A 352 -20.43 0.50 9.21
N LEU A 353 -19.67 1.07 8.28
CA LEU A 353 -18.71 0.37 7.43
C LEU A 353 -17.29 0.82 7.76
N ASN A 354 -16.31 -0.07 7.62
CA ASN A 354 -14.92 0.22 7.90
C ASN A 354 -14.10 0.28 6.61
N LEU A 355 -13.18 1.25 6.54
CA LEU A 355 -12.25 1.37 5.42
C LEU A 355 -10.91 0.69 5.74
N GLN A 356 -10.53 -0.23 4.86
CA GLN A 356 -9.19 -0.80 4.77
C GLN A 356 -8.81 -0.91 3.29
N VAL A 357 -7.61 -0.46 2.95
CA VAL A 357 -7.07 -0.56 1.59
C VAL A 357 -5.81 -1.42 1.62
N ARG A 358 -5.76 -2.45 0.78
CA ARG A 358 -4.61 -3.35 0.64
C ARG A 358 -4.16 -3.41 -0.81
N PHE A 359 -2.92 -3.84 -1.01
CA PHE A 359 -2.44 -4.24 -2.33
C PHE A 359 -3.14 -5.52 -2.81
N LYS A 360 -3.18 -5.71 -4.13
CA LYS A 360 -3.87 -6.84 -4.78
C LYS A 360 -3.12 -8.14 -4.73
#